data_AF-A0A2M7EHB7-F1
#
_entry.id   AF-A0A2M7EHB7-F1
#
_cell.length_a   1.000
_cell.length_b   1.000
_cell.length_c   1.000
_cell.angle_alpha   90.00
_cell.angle_beta   90.00
_cell.angle_gamma   90.00
#
_symmetry.space_group_name_H-M   'P 1'
#
loop_
_entity.id
_entity.type
_entity.pdbx_description
1 polymer ?
#
loop_
_entity_poly.entity_id
_entity_poly.type
_entity_poly.pdbx_seq_one_letter_code
_entity_poly.pdbx_strand_id
1 'polypeptide(L)'
;MAHVPSPSYSITIRFEIDNRVGMFAKLATAISYAEGDLGSIDIVRVEKGKIIRDITVNARDEEHEKNIVTSIKNIAGIRILRVMDRTFSAHEGGKIEIHNKVTIRDSNDLSKIYTPGVARVCMDIHENKEHLFRYTIKGNSIAVVTDGTAVLGLGNIGPEAAMPVMEGKAMIFKEFAGIDAFPIALKTTVPDEIVNTVKNISIPFGGINL
;
A
#
# COMPACT_ATOMS: atom_id res chain seq x y z
N MET A 1 3.68 4.56 -27.63
CA MET A 1 3.95 5.96 -27.24
C MET A 1 5.10 5.93 -26.25
N ALA A 2 6.13 6.76 -26.41
CA ALA A 2 7.20 6.83 -25.43
C ALA A 2 6.58 7.23 -24.08
N HIS A 3 6.66 6.34 -23.09
CA HIS A 3 6.13 6.62 -21.76
C HIS A 3 6.94 7.80 -21.19
N VAL A 4 6.24 8.89 -20.88
CA VAL A 4 6.83 10.00 -20.13
C VAL A 4 7.14 9.50 -18.72
N PRO A 5 8.28 9.88 -18.11
CA PRO A 5 8.55 9.55 -16.73
C PRO A 5 7.37 9.86 -15.79
N SER A 6 7.09 8.96 -14.84
CA SER A 6 5.90 9.10 -13.98
C SER A 6 6.16 8.64 -12.55
N PRO A 7 5.38 9.12 -11.56
CA PRO A 7 5.51 8.68 -10.17
C PRO A 7 5.32 7.17 -9.95
N SER A 8 4.61 6.48 -10.86
CA SER A 8 4.38 5.03 -10.79
C SER A 8 5.66 4.20 -10.96
N TYR A 9 6.66 4.77 -11.62
CA TYR A 9 8.01 4.22 -11.78
C TYR A 9 8.98 5.24 -11.22
N SER A 10 9.09 5.30 -9.90
CA SER A 10 9.94 6.27 -9.22
C SER A 10 10.84 5.60 -8.21
N ILE A 11 12.12 5.98 -8.26
CA ILE A 11 13.15 5.43 -7.40
C ILE A 11 13.73 6.51 -6.49
N THR A 12 14.04 6.13 -5.25
CA THR A 12 14.89 6.91 -4.35
C THR A 12 16.27 6.29 -4.34
N ILE A 13 17.26 7.05 -4.79
CA ILE A 13 18.66 6.62 -4.83
C ILE A 13 19.39 7.30 -3.67
N ARG A 14 19.85 6.49 -2.72
CA ARG A 14 20.77 6.92 -1.67
C ARG A 14 22.20 6.77 -2.18
N PHE A 15 22.96 7.85 -2.19
CA PHE A 15 24.34 7.85 -2.64
C PHE A 15 25.24 8.72 -1.76
N GLU A 16 26.50 8.35 -1.73
CA GLU A 16 27.59 9.19 -1.22
C GLU A 16 28.20 9.97 -2.39
N ILE A 17 28.42 11.26 -2.21
CA ILE A 17 29.03 12.15 -3.20
C ILE A 17 30.19 12.94 -2.57
N ASP A 18 31.29 13.09 -3.31
CA ASP A 18 32.39 13.96 -2.92
C ASP A 18 31.90 15.39 -2.68
N ASN A 19 32.29 15.98 -1.54
CA ASN A 19 31.94 17.36 -1.22
C ASN A 19 32.83 18.35 -1.99
N ARG A 20 32.64 18.42 -3.31
CA ARG A 20 33.35 19.31 -4.24
C ARG A 20 32.36 20.05 -5.14
N VAL A 21 32.69 21.28 -5.51
CA VAL A 21 31.87 22.11 -6.40
C VAL A 21 31.61 21.39 -7.72
N GLY A 22 30.38 21.48 -8.21
CA GLY A 22 29.96 20.90 -9.51
C GLY A 22 29.66 19.40 -9.49
N MET A 23 29.92 18.69 -8.39
CA MET A 23 29.61 17.25 -8.30
C MET A 23 28.11 16.96 -8.44
N PHE A 24 27.26 17.78 -7.81
CA PHE A 24 25.82 17.66 -7.97
C PHE A 24 25.34 17.99 -9.39
N ALA A 25 25.95 19.00 -10.05
CA ALA A 25 25.62 19.32 -11.43
C ALA A 25 25.90 18.12 -12.35
N LYS A 26 27.05 17.43 -12.17
CA LYS A 26 27.36 16.20 -12.92
C LYS A 26 26.30 15.12 -12.72
N LEU A 27 25.83 14.94 -11.49
CA LEU A 27 24.76 13.99 -11.17
C LEU A 27 23.46 14.37 -11.89
N ALA A 28 22.99 15.60 -11.72
CA ALA A 28 21.75 16.08 -12.33
C ALA A 28 21.82 15.97 -13.87
N THR A 29 22.95 16.34 -14.46
CA THR A 29 23.20 16.22 -15.90
C THR A 29 23.17 14.76 -16.36
N ALA A 30 23.78 13.82 -15.63
CA ALA A 30 23.76 12.39 -16.01
C ALA A 30 22.36 11.78 -15.94
N ILE A 31 21.56 12.18 -14.95
CA ILE A 31 20.15 11.75 -14.83
C ILE A 31 19.34 12.32 -15.99
N SER A 32 19.51 13.62 -16.29
CA SER A 32 18.81 14.27 -17.39
C SER A 32 19.21 13.70 -18.76
N TYR A 33 20.48 13.38 -19.00
CA TYR A 33 20.92 12.70 -20.23
C TYR A 33 20.39 11.28 -20.36
N ALA A 34 20.15 10.61 -19.23
CA ALA A 34 19.46 9.33 -19.22
C ALA A 34 17.95 9.47 -19.42
N GLU A 35 17.42 10.69 -19.57
CA GLU A 35 15.99 11.03 -19.67
C GLU A 35 15.18 10.79 -18.39
N GLY A 36 15.86 10.71 -17.23
CA GLY A 36 15.21 10.67 -15.92
C GLY A 36 14.68 12.03 -15.50
N ASP A 37 13.48 12.06 -14.93
CA ASP A 37 12.88 13.27 -14.38
C ASP A 37 13.25 13.42 -12.89
N LEU A 38 13.93 14.52 -12.57
CA LEU A 38 14.50 14.79 -11.26
C LEU A 38 13.41 15.28 -10.29
N GLY A 39 13.22 14.53 -9.21
CA GLY A 39 12.33 14.90 -8.11
C GLY A 39 13.05 15.59 -6.95
N SER A 40 12.66 15.24 -5.72
CA SER A 40 13.25 15.80 -4.51
C SER A 40 14.69 15.36 -4.29
N ILE A 41 15.45 16.22 -3.61
CA ILE A 41 16.80 15.89 -3.12
C ILE A 41 16.95 16.30 -1.66
N ASP A 42 17.44 15.36 -0.86
CA ASP A 42 17.53 15.50 0.58
C ASP A 42 18.95 15.13 1.06
N ILE A 43 19.49 15.92 1.98
CA ILE A 43 20.78 15.60 2.61
C ILE A 43 20.49 14.71 3.82
N VAL A 44 21.00 13.49 3.78
CA VAL A 44 20.87 12.52 4.89
C VAL A 44 21.94 12.76 5.94
N ARG A 45 23.19 13.00 5.50
CA ARG A 45 24.34 13.19 6.39
C ARG A 45 25.48 13.92 5.69
N VAL A 46 26.23 14.73 6.43
CA VAL A 46 27.50 15.32 5.99
C VAL A 46 28.63 14.67 6.77
N GLU A 47 29.65 14.20 6.06
CA GLU A 47 30.86 13.61 6.62
C GLU A 47 32.09 14.36 6.10
N LYS A 48 33.28 14.07 6.65
CA LYS A 48 34.50 14.78 6.25
C LYS A 48 34.84 14.47 4.80
N GLY A 49 34.58 15.43 3.90
CA GLY A 49 34.85 15.33 2.47
C GLY A 49 33.78 14.60 1.64
N LYS A 50 32.69 14.14 2.28
CA LYS A 50 31.60 13.37 1.65
C LYS A 50 30.23 13.87 2.11
N ILE A 51 29.23 13.76 1.26
CA ILE A 51 27.83 14.02 1.62
C ILE A 51 27.01 12.80 1.20
N ILE A 52 26.17 12.31 2.11
CA ILE A 52 25.18 11.28 1.79
C ILE A 52 23.86 12.00 1.48
N ARG A 53 23.28 11.69 0.32
CA ARG A 53 22.04 12.27 -0.16
C ARG A 53 21.08 11.20 -0.65
N ASP A 54 19.81 11.51 -0.55
CA ASP A 54 18.74 10.81 -1.26
C ASP A 54 18.29 11.69 -2.42
N ILE A 55 18.08 11.09 -3.59
CA ILE A 55 17.45 11.75 -4.73
C ILE A 55 16.31 10.90 -5.26
N THR A 56 15.17 11.53 -5.49
CA THR A 56 14.06 10.90 -6.20
C THR A 56 14.22 11.12 -7.70
N VAL A 57 14.04 10.06 -8.49
CA VAL A 57 14.00 10.15 -9.95
C VAL A 57 12.79 9.37 -10.46
N ASN A 58 11.98 10.02 -11.29
CA ASN A 58 10.93 9.35 -12.04
C ASN A 58 11.53 8.77 -13.33
N ALA A 59 11.15 7.54 -13.63
CA ALA A 59 11.48 6.80 -14.82
C ALA A 59 10.18 6.46 -15.58
N ARG A 60 10.35 5.83 -16.74
CA ARG A 60 9.23 5.47 -17.63
C ARG A 60 8.78 4.02 -17.47
N ASP A 61 9.73 3.17 -17.06
CA ASP A 61 9.60 1.73 -16.81
C ASP A 61 10.83 1.24 -16.01
N GLU A 62 10.81 -0.03 -15.60
CA GLU A 62 11.90 -0.66 -14.82
C GLU A 62 13.24 -0.73 -15.57
N GLU A 63 13.23 -0.82 -16.91
CA GLU A 63 14.47 -0.87 -17.69
C GLU A 63 15.15 0.50 -17.69
N HIS A 64 14.36 1.55 -17.82
CA HIS A 64 14.82 2.93 -17.72
C HIS A 64 15.38 3.26 -16.33
N GLU A 65 14.77 2.75 -15.25
CA GLU A 65 15.33 2.88 -13.90
C GLU A 65 16.76 2.30 -13.82
N LYS A 66 16.97 1.09 -14.37
CA LYS A 66 18.30 0.46 -14.42
C LYS A 66 19.31 1.31 -15.21
N ASN A 67 18.86 1.93 -16.31
CA ASN A 67 19.71 2.82 -17.13
C ASN A 67 20.10 4.09 -16.36
N ILE A 68 19.16 4.72 -15.65
CA ILE A 68 19.43 5.89 -14.79
C ILE A 68 20.41 5.52 -13.67
N VAL A 69 20.17 4.40 -12.97
CA VAL A 69 21.07 3.94 -11.89
C VAL A 69 22.47 3.67 -12.43
N THR A 70 22.58 3.10 -13.63
CA THR A 70 23.87 2.85 -14.29
C THR A 70 24.57 4.14 -14.68
N SER A 71 23.86 5.15 -15.19
CA SER A 71 24.45 6.45 -15.54
C SER A 71 25.07 7.14 -14.33
N ILE A 72 24.39 7.08 -13.17
CA ILE A 72 24.88 7.63 -11.91
C ILE A 72 26.11 6.85 -11.40
N LYS A 73 26.08 5.51 -11.50
CA LYS A 73 27.17 4.65 -11.04
C LYS A 73 28.51 4.91 -11.75
N ASN A 74 28.46 5.41 -12.98
CA ASN A 74 29.65 5.73 -13.78
C ASN A 74 30.30 7.08 -13.44
N ILE A 75 29.72 7.87 -12.53
CA ILE A 75 30.26 9.18 -12.15
C ILE A 75 31.34 9.01 -11.08
N ALA A 76 32.59 9.34 -11.45
CA ALA A 76 33.70 9.35 -10.51
C ALA A 76 33.42 10.31 -9.33
N GLY A 77 33.57 9.81 -8.10
CA GLY A 77 33.26 10.57 -6.88
C GLY A 77 31.83 10.39 -6.37
N ILE A 78 31.04 9.50 -6.98
CA ILE A 78 29.72 9.07 -6.49
C ILE A 78 29.73 7.56 -6.21
N ARG A 79 29.15 7.16 -5.09
CA ARG A 79 28.94 5.76 -4.71
C ARG A 79 27.49 5.55 -4.30
N ILE A 80 26.75 4.76 -5.07
CA ILE A 80 25.38 4.38 -4.72
C ILE A 80 25.43 3.43 -3.52
N LEU A 81 24.65 3.76 -2.48
CA LEU A 81 24.52 2.97 -1.26
C LEU A 81 23.25 2.11 -1.30
N ARG A 82 22.15 2.64 -1.83
CA ARG A 82 20.86 1.95 -1.94
C ARG A 82 20.03 2.55 -3.09
N VAL A 83 19.25 1.71 -3.75
CA VAL A 83 18.16 2.13 -4.64
C VAL A 83 16.88 1.53 -4.08
N MET A 84 15.83 2.34 -3.95
CA MET A 84 14.53 1.94 -3.44
C MET A 84 13.47 2.30 -4.46
N ASP A 85 12.69 1.32 -4.90
CA ASP A 85 11.47 1.58 -5.66
C ASP A 85 10.39 2.11 -4.69
N ARG A 86 9.84 3.29 -5.01
CA ARG A 86 8.87 3.98 -4.15
C ARG A 86 7.49 3.32 -4.20
N THR A 87 7.11 2.72 -5.32
CA THR A 87 5.88 1.95 -5.45
C THR A 87 5.95 0.73 -4.55
N PHE A 88 7.04 -0.05 -4.59
CA PHE A 88 7.21 -1.20 -3.68
C PHE A 88 7.32 -0.76 -2.22
N SER A 89 8.03 0.33 -1.95
CA SER A 89 8.15 0.87 -0.58
C SER A 89 6.79 1.25 0.01
N ALA A 90 5.87 1.79 -0.81
CA ALA A 90 4.50 2.11 -0.37
C ALA A 90 3.63 0.86 -0.08
N HIS A 91 4.09 -0.33 -0.43
CA HIS A 91 3.41 -1.60 -0.17
C HIS A 91 4.10 -2.43 0.93
N GLU A 92 5.25 -2.00 1.47
CA GLU A 92 5.91 -2.68 2.58
C GLU A 92 4.99 -2.71 3.81
N GLY A 93 4.59 -3.90 4.25
CA GLY A 93 3.69 -4.08 5.39
C GLY A 93 2.19 -4.01 5.07
N GLY A 94 1.82 -3.80 3.81
CA GLY A 94 0.43 -3.62 3.38
C GLY A 94 -0.06 -2.18 3.50
N LYS A 95 -1.24 -1.90 2.92
CA LYS A 95 -1.77 -0.52 2.80
C LYS A 95 -2.84 -0.15 3.83
N ILE A 96 -3.33 -1.12 4.58
CA ILE A 96 -4.43 -0.94 5.53
C ILE A 96 -4.11 -1.62 6.86
N GLU A 97 -4.69 -1.10 7.94
CA GLU A 97 -4.58 -1.66 9.29
C GLU A 97 -5.91 -1.53 10.03
N ILE A 98 -6.04 -2.26 11.15
CA ILE A 98 -7.24 -2.23 12.00
C ILE A 98 -6.98 -1.30 13.19
N HIS A 99 -7.91 -0.38 13.43
CA HIS A 99 -7.91 0.50 14.60
C HIS A 99 -9.16 0.33 15.45
N ASN A 100 -8.98 0.44 16.77
CA ASN A 100 -10.08 0.36 17.72
C ASN A 100 -10.90 1.66 17.72
N LYS A 101 -12.23 1.55 17.57
CA LYS A 101 -13.16 2.69 17.71
C LYS A 101 -13.35 3.14 19.17
N VAL A 102 -13.10 2.24 20.12
CA VAL A 102 -13.21 2.49 21.57
C VAL A 102 -11.86 2.21 22.20
N THR A 103 -11.34 3.17 22.96
CA THR A 103 -10.08 3.00 23.70
C THR A 103 -10.29 2.13 24.94
N ILE A 104 -9.39 1.17 25.16
CA ILE A 104 -9.35 0.34 26.37
C ILE A 104 -8.23 0.87 27.25
N ARG A 105 -8.57 1.46 28.40
CA ARG A 105 -7.58 2.07 29.31
C ARG A 105 -7.33 1.25 30.56
N ASP A 106 -8.37 0.55 31.02
CA ASP A 106 -8.35 -0.21 32.27
C ASP A 106 -9.24 -1.46 32.17
N SER A 107 -9.29 -2.21 33.27
CA SER A 107 -10.13 -3.40 33.40
C SER A 107 -11.63 -3.09 33.35
N ASN A 108 -12.06 -1.89 33.74
CA ASN A 108 -13.46 -1.49 33.68
C ASN A 108 -13.89 -1.34 32.22
N ASP A 109 -13.09 -0.69 31.37
CA ASP A 109 -13.34 -0.57 29.94
C ASP A 109 -13.37 -1.97 29.28
N LEU A 110 -12.43 -2.85 29.64
CA LEU A 110 -12.40 -4.23 29.15
C LEU A 110 -13.67 -5.00 29.54
N SER A 111 -14.16 -4.86 30.78
CA SER A 111 -15.37 -5.56 31.24
C SER A 111 -16.65 -5.13 30.53
N LYS A 112 -16.67 -3.93 29.92
CA LYS A 112 -17.81 -3.41 29.14
C LYS A 112 -17.80 -3.93 27.71
N ILE A 113 -16.65 -3.86 27.05
CA ILE A 113 -16.48 -4.22 25.62
C ILE A 113 -16.27 -5.72 25.43
N TYR A 114 -15.88 -6.43 26.49
CA TYR A 114 -15.70 -7.88 26.51
C TYR A 114 -16.48 -8.49 27.69
N THR A 115 -16.01 -9.61 28.22
CA THR A 115 -16.68 -10.33 29.31
C THR A 115 -16.62 -9.52 30.62
N PRO A 116 -17.73 -9.47 31.39
CA PRO A 116 -19.03 -10.08 31.11
C PRO A 116 -20.01 -9.18 30.32
N GLY A 117 -19.69 -7.89 30.13
CA GLY A 117 -20.61 -6.90 29.58
C GLY A 117 -21.15 -7.21 28.18
N VAL A 118 -20.29 -7.73 27.30
CA VAL A 118 -20.62 -8.08 25.90
C VAL A 118 -21.76 -9.09 25.79
N ALA A 119 -21.94 -9.95 26.80
CA ALA A 119 -22.98 -10.99 26.80
C ALA A 119 -24.39 -10.39 26.63
N ARG A 120 -24.64 -9.21 27.22
CA ARG A 120 -25.93 -8.52 27.09
C ARG A 120 -26.19 -8.06 25.64
N VAL A 121 -25.16 -7.59 24.95
CA VAL A 121 -25.23 -7.19 23.55
C VAL A 121 -25.44 -8.42 22.66
N CYS A 122 -24.76 -9.54 22.96
CA CYS A 122 -24.97 -10.79 22.25
C CYS A 122 -26.40 -11.32 22.37
N MET A 123 -26.98 -11.28 23.57
CA MET A 123 -28.36 -11.73 23.79
C MET A 123 -29.39 -10.78 23.16
N ASP A 124 -29.14 -9.48 23.19
CA ASP A 124 -29.98 -8.50 22.50
C ASP A 124 -29.99 -8.73 20.96
N ILE A 125 -28.84 -9.05 20.35
CA ILE A 125 -28.77 -9.45 18.93
C ILE A 125 -29.38 -10.85 18.69
N HIS A 126 -29.37 -11.73 19.69
CA HIS A 126 -30.04 -13.02 19.61
C HIS A 126 -31.55 -12.84 19.48
N GLU A 127 -32.14 -11.95 20.30
CA GLU A 127 -33.56 -11.62 20.33
C GLU A 127 -33.99 -10.75 19.14
N ASN A 128 -33.16 -9.78 18.72
CA ASN A 128 -33.41 -8.94 17.55
C ASN A 128 -32.19 -8.88 16.62
N LYS A 129 -32.27 -9.60 15.48
CA LYS A 129 -31.17 -9.67 14.50
C LYS A 129 -30.84 -8.34 13.83
N GLU A 130 -31.78 -7.40 13.73
CA GLU A 130 -31.52 -6.09 13.12
C GLU A 130 -30.51 -5.26 13.92
N HIS A 131 -30.44 -5.48 15.24
CA HIS A 131 -29.48 -4.83 16.11
C HIS A 131 -28.02 -5.17 15.78
N LEU A 132 -27.77 -6.20 14.95
CA LEU A 132 -26.45 -6.50 14.40
C LEU A 132 -25.87 -5.30 13.63
N PHE A 133 -26.69 -4.55 12.87
CA PHE A 133 -26.24 -3.34 12.17
C PHE A 133 -25.90 -2.19 13.12
N ARG A 134 -26.55 -2.16 14.29
CA ARG A 134 -26.40 -1.10 15.29
C ARG A 134 -25.19 -1.31 16.20
N TYR A 135 -24.97 -2.53 16.67
CA TYR A 135 -23.99 -2.82 17.73
C TYR A 135 -22.70 -3.47 17.23
N THR A 136 -22.55 -3.67 15.92
CA THR A 136 -21.33 -4.25 15.34
C THR A 136 -20.82 -3.43 14.16
N ILE A 137 -19.67 -3.83 13.62
CA ILE A 137 -19.07 -3.19 12.45
C ILE A 137 -19.95 -3.28 11.19
N LYS A 138 -20.91 -4.21 11.13
CA LYS A 138 -21.75 -4.51 9.96
C LYS A 138 -22.38 -3.26 9.33
N GLY A 139 -22.77 -2.27 10.14
CA GLY A 139 -23.38 -1.03 9.65
C GLY A 139 -22.48 -0.18 8.73
N ASN A 140 -21.15 -0.37 8.75
CA ASN A 140 -20.20 0.43 7.98
C ASN A 140 -19.14 -0.40 7.24
N SER A 141 -19.26 -1.73 7.23
CA SER A 141 -18.25 -2.62 6.63
C SER A 141 -18.70 -3.21 5.31
N ILE A 142 -17.75 -3.40 4.38
CA ILE A 142 -17.96 -4.16 3.15
C ILE A 142 -16.85 -5.17 2.93
N ALA A 143 -17.16 -6.30 2.29
CA ALA A 143 -16.14 -7.21 1.78
C ALA A 143 -15.80 -6.85 0.34
N VAL A 144 -14.51 -6.69 0.03
CA VAL A 144 -14.00 -6.55 -1.34
C VAL A 144 -13.48 -7.91 -1.77
N VAL A 145 -14.32 -8.66 -2.47
CA VAL A 145 -14.09 -10.07 -2.80
C VAL A 145 -13.48 -10.18 -4.19
N THR A 146 -12.51 -11.08 -4.37
CA THR A 146 -11.96 -11.41 -5.70
C THR A 146 -11.51 -12.86 -5.75
N ASP A 147 -11.52 -13.47 -6.93
CA ASP A 147 -10.83 -14.73 -7.22
C ASP A 147 -9.50 -14.52 -7.98
N GLY A 148 -9.18 -13.26 -8.31
CA GLY A 148 -7.96 -12.88 -9.04
C GLY A 148 -7.95 -13.27 -10.52
N THR A 149 -9.10 -13.63 -11.11
CA THR A 149 -9.16 -14.02 -12.53
C THR A 149 -9.20 -12.84 -13.51
N ALA A 150 -9.51 -11.64 -13.04
CA ALA A 150 -9.57 -10.42 -13.84
C ALA A 150 -8.97 -9.21 -13.09
N VAL A 151 -7.65 -9.21 -12.90
CA VAL A 151 -6.95 -8.14 -12.18
C VAL A 151 -6.50 -7.05 -13.15
N LEU A 152 -7.26 -5.95 -13.20
CA LEU A 152 -6.96 -4.79 -14.07
C LEU A 152 -6.76 -5.23 -15.53
N GLY A 153 -5.65 -4.83 -16.16
CA GLY A 153 -5.24 -5.31 -17.49
C GLY A 153 -4.32 -6.54 -17.47
N LEU A 154 -4.05 -7.12 -16.29
CA LEU A 154 -3.13 -8.24 -16.11
C LEU A 154 -3.81 -9.60 -16.33
N GLY A 155 -5.14 -9.63 -16.34
CA GLY A 155 -5.92 -10.85 -16.53
C GLY A 155 -5.90 -11.76 -15.31
N ASN A 156 -5.82 -13.07 -15.55
CA ASN A 156 -5.85 -14.08 -14.49
C ASN A 156 -4.45 -14.31 -13.93
N ILE A 157 -4.17 -13.66 -12.81
CA ILE A 157 -2.89 -13.76 -12.08
C ILE A 157 -3.06 -14.40 -10.70
N GLY A 158 -4.28 -14.83 -10.38
CA GLY A 158 -4.63 -15.52 -9.14
C GLY A 158 -4.91 -14.59 -7.96
N PRO A 159 -5.53 -15.14 -6.90
CA PRO A 159 -6.04 -14.38 -5.77
C PRO A 159 -4.92 -13.74 -4.95
N GLU A 160 -3.77 -14.42 -4.79
CA GLU A 160 -2.63 -13.87 -4.06
C GLU A 160 -2.06 -12.61 -4.71
N ALA A 161 -1.92 -12.61 -6.05
CA ALA A 161 -1.39 -11.45 -6.79
C ALA A 161 -2.41 -10.30 -6.91
N ALA A 162 -3.71 -10.58 -6.68
CA ALA A 162 -4.76 -9.56 -6.66
C ALA A 162 -4.78 -8.74 -5.35
N MET A 163 -4.18 -9.24 -4.27
CA MET A 163 -4.27 -8.64 -2.93
C MET A 163 -3.88 -7.15 -2.86
N PRO A 164 -2.78 -6.68 -3.48
CA PRO A 164 -2.47 -5.26 -3.49
C PRO A 164 -3.59 -4.42 -4.12
N VAL A 165 -4.23 -4.90 -5.19
CA VAL A 165 -5.35 -4.18 -5.81
C VAL A 165 -6.55 -4.13 -4.85
N MET A 166 -6.85 -5.22 -4.15
CA MET A 166 -7.97 -5.28 -3.21
C MET A 166 -7.76 -4.40 -1.98
N GLU A 167 -6.54 -4.38 -1.42
CA GLU A 167 -6.18 -3.43 -0.36
C GLU A 167 -6.30 -1.98 -0.83
N GLY A 168 -5.88 -1.69 -2.07
CA GLY A 168 -6.03 -0.36 -2.67
C GLY A 168 -7.49 0.06 -2.79
N LYS A 169 -8.38 -0.84 -3.24
CA LYS A 169 -9.83 -0.60 -3.25
C LYS A 169 -10.36 -0.34 -1.83
N ALA A 170 -9.95 -1.13 -0.84
CA ALA A 170 -10.38 -0.95 0.54
C ALA A 170 -9.96 0.41 1.12
N MET A 171 -8.72 0.82 0.85
CA MET A 171 -8.20 2.15 1.22
C MET A 171 -9.00 3.28 0.55
N ILE A 172 -9.35 3.15 -0.74
CA ILE A 172 -10.17 4.13 -1.46
C ILE A 172 -11.58 4.25 -0.85
N PHE A 173 -12.22 3.13 -0.49
CA PHE A 173 -13.51 3.15 0.21
C PHE A 173 -13.42 3.89 1.54
N LYS A 174 -12.33 3.71 2.27
CA LYS A 174 -12.11 4.40 3.54
C LYS A 174 -11.90 5.90 3.34
N GLU A 175 -10.99 6.27 2.45
CA GLU A 175 -10.59 7.66 2.20
C GLU A 175 -11.74 8.52 1.68
N PHE A 176 -12.51 8.01 0.71
CA PHE A 176 -13.50 8.82 0.00
C PHE A 176 -14.94 8.62 0.49
N ALA A 177 -15.25 7.50 1.14
CA ALA A 177 -16.61 7.21 1.60
C ALA A 177 -16.71 6.92 3.11
N GLY A 178 -15.60 6.87 3.84
CA GLY A 178 -15.58 6.52 5.26
C GLY A 178 -15.96 5.07 5.57
N ILE A 179 -16.01 4.20 4.55
CA ILE A 179 -16.45 2.81 4.65
C ILE A 179 -15.29 1.91 5.11
N ASP A 180 -15.56 1.03 6.08
CA ASP A 180 -14.60 0.06 6.60
C ASP A 180 -14.56 -1.20 5.69
N ALA A 181 -13.87 -1.10 4.57
CA ALA A 181 -13.73 -2.19 3.61
C ALA A 181 -12.63 -3.19 3.99
N PHE A 182 -12.84 -4.48 3.71
CA PHE A 182 -11.84 -5.52 3.95
C PHE A 182 -11.64 -6.43 2.72
N PRO A 183 -10.38 -6.65 2.27
CA PRO A 183 -10.09 -7.49 1.11
C PRO A 183 -10.26 -8.98 1.43
N ILE A 184 -10.94 -9.73 0.56
CA ILE A 184 -11.16 -11.17 0.67
C ILE A 184 -10.85 -11.83 -0.68
N ALA A 185 -9.65 -12.39 -0.80
CA ALA A 185 -9.27 -13.17 -1.97
C ALA A 185 -9.62 -14.65 -1.78
N LEU A 186 -10.35 -15.22 -2.74
CA LEU A 186 -10.83 -16.60 -2.68
C LEU A 186 -9.95 -17.51 -3.53
N LYS A 187 -9.47 -18.60 -2.93
CA LYS A 187 -8.68 -19.63 -3.62
C LYS A 187 -9.55 -20.65 -4.37
N THR A 188 -10.50 -20.14 -5.14
CA THR A 188 -11.38 -20.94 -6.01
C THR A 188 -11.88 -20.06 -7.15
N THR A 189 -12.06 -20.67 -8.32
CA THR A 189 -12.69 -20.06 -9.50
C THR A 189 -14.02 -20.74 -9.84
N VAL A 190 -14.48 -21.66 -8.99
CA VAL A 190 -15.76 -22.36 -9.17
C VAL A 190 -16.88 -21.44 -8.71
N PRO A 191 -17.81 -21.01 -9.58
CA PRO A 191 -18.82 -20.00 -9.22
C PRO A 191 -19.67 -20.39 -8.01
N ASP A 192 -20.10 -21.65 -7.92
CA ASP A 192 -20.91 -22.12 -6.79
C ASP A 192 -20.14 -22.09 -5.46
N GLU A 193 -18.83 -22.38 -5.48
CA GLU A 193 -17.97 -22.28 -4.29
C GLU A 193 -17.79 -20.83 -3.87
N ILE A 194 -17.61 -19.91 -4.82
CA ILE A 194 -17.53 -18.47 -4.56
C ILE A 194 -18.85 -17.99 -3.94
N VAL A 195 -19.98 -18.30 -4.55
CA VAL A 195 -21.31 -17.91 -4.05
C VAL A 195 -21.55 -18.43 -2.65
N ASN A 196 -21.28 -19.72 -2.40
CA ASN A 196 -21.46 -20.31 -1.08
C ASN A 196 -20.51 -19.70 -0.04
N THR A 197 -19.27 -19.43 -0.41
CA THR A 197 -18.29 -18.78 0.47
C THR A 197 -18.74 -17.38 0.85
N VAL A 198 -19.10 -16.54 -0.12
CA VAL A 198 -19.59 -15.17 0.10
C VAL A 198 -20.83 -15.17 0.98
N LYS A 199 -21.78 -16.10 0.76
CA LYS A 199 -22.97 -16.23 1.61
C LYS A 199 -22.60 -16.53 3.06
N ASN A 200 -21.69 -17.47 3.28
CA ASN A 200 -21.28 -17.91 4.62
C ASN A 200 -20.51 -16.84 5.40
N ILE A 201 -19.72 -16.00 4.73
CA ILE A 201 -18.93 -14.94 5.37
C ILE A 201 -19.65 -13.59 5.47
N SER A 202 -20.90 -13.49 5.01
CA SER A 202 -21.62 -12.21 4.86
C SER A 202 -22.03 -11.51 6.17
N ILE A 203 -22.03 -12.23 7.30
CA ILE A 203 -22.54 -11.74 8.59
C ILE A 203 -21.89 -10.40 9.02
N PRO A 204 -20.56 -10.25 9.08
CA PRO A 204 -19.93 -8.99 9.50
C PRO A 204 -20.00 -7.85 8.48
N PHE A 205 -20.53 -8.06 7.27
CA PHE A 205 -20.49 -7.05 6.19
C PHE A 205 -21.87 -6.51 5.85
N GLY A 206 -22.02 -5.19 5.77
CA GLY A 206 -23.22 -4.51 5.29
C GLY A 206 -23.38 -4.57 3.76
N GLY A 207 -22.29 -4.84 3.03
CA GLY A 207 -22.30 -5.01 1.59
C GLY A 207 -21.15 -5.87 1.07
N ILE A 208 -21.28 -6.36 -0.17
CA ILE A 208 -20.28 -7.14 -0.89
C ILE A 208 -19.92 -6.39 -2.19
N ASN A 209 -18.64 -6.14 -2.41
CA ASN A 209 -18.08 -5.63 -3.66
C ASN A 209 -17.31 -6.79 -4.33
N LEU A 210 -17.82 -7.29 -5.46
CA LEU A 210 -17.15 -8.29 -6.30
C LEU A 210 -16.23 -7.61 -7.33
#